data_AF-B7G1F9-F1
#
_entry.id   AF-B7G1F9-F1
#
_cell.length_a   1.000
_cell.length_b   1.000
_cell.length_c   1.000
_cell.angle_alpha   90.00
_cell.angle_beta   90.00
_cell.angle_gamma   90.00
#
_symmetry.space_group_name_H-M   'P 1'
#
loop_
_entity.id
_entity.type
_entity.pdbx_description
1 polymer ?
#
loop_
_entity_poly.entity_id
_entity_poly.type
_entity_poly.pdbx_seq_one_letter_code
_entity_poly.pdbx_strand_id
1 'polypeptide(L)'
;MTESSEVALGHLQAIKPRDGWAVDRTFGGMRLLRRNVPVVDAAFLDIHLDPLTKTVVGIVNKSISGVQAQVLVDAKGRLVAQKTLVTVQSWQGRKTVPLSSSHTPRTGRSATNTAADNRSDEFAEATLLSSEQNQALLKYGASFFGGLLLLRVLVQTMWGLSILALPLGYLYLVQTCPPESSFDAKKELKRVLRGHHLPETDPNKPKGFLSATLARINASVATELATTLGYEVTMVPLAGAAVVSSVRVPSAALDFYWVGVHGSWYYVYSMELADATKRD
;
A
#
# COMPACT_ATOMS: atom_id res chain seq x y z
N MET A 1 -15.75 -4.10 -12.09
CA MET A 1 -15.49 -5.53 -11.82
C MET A 1 -14.71 -6.08 -13.03
N THR A 2 -14.01 -7.21 -12.95
CA THR A 2 -13.37 -7.83 -14.13
C THR A 2 -14.33 -8.87 -14.71
N GLU A 3 -14.30 -9.09 -16.03
CA GLU A 3 -15.10 -10.12 -16.70
C GLU A 3 -14.88 -11.50 -16.05
N SER A 4 -13.62 -11.83 -15.75
CA SER A 4 -13.23 -13.05 -15.05
C SER A 4 -13.92 -13.20 -13.68
N SER A 5 -13.93 -12.14 -12.88
CA SER A 5 -14.57 -12.17 -11.55
C SER A 5 -16.09 -12.28 -11.62
N GLU A 6 -16.71 -11.72 -12.67
CA GLU A 6 -18.16 -11.84 -12.91
C GLU A 6 -18.53 -13.28 -13.29
N VAL A 7 -17.76 -13.92 -14.17
CA VAL A 7 -17.96 -15.33 -14.55
C VAL A 7 -17.80 -16.25 -13.33
N ALA A 8 -16.77 -16.03 -12.51
CA ALA A 8 -16.56 -16.78 -11.28
C ALA A 8 -17.71 -16.60 -10.29
N LEU A 9 -18.20 -15.36 -10.12
CA LEU A 9 -19.32 -15.07 -9.24
C LEU A 9 -20.62 -15.73 -9.73
N GLY A 10 -20.92 -15.63 -11.03
CA GLY A 10 -22.09 -16.27 -11.64
C GLY A 10 -22.06 -17.79 -11.48
N HIS A 11 -20.89 -18.42 -11.60
CA HIS A 11 -20.71 -19.85 -11.35
C HIS A 11 -21.00 -20.24 -9.89
N LEU A 12 -20.48 -19.48 -8.91
CA LEU A 12 -20.73 -19.73 -7.49
C LEU A 12 -22.21 -19.55 -7.11
N GLN A 13 -22.85 -18.53 -7.66
CA GLN A 13 -24.28 -18.27 -7.46
C GLN A 13 -25.15 -19.36 -8.09
N ALA A 14 -24.74 -19.94 -9.22
CA ALA A 14 -25.44 -21.06 -9.83
C ALA A 14 -25.35 -22.35 -8.98
N ILE A 15 -24.18 -22.65 -8.39
CA ILE A 15 -24.01 -23.85 -7.55
C ILE A 15 -24.69 -23.68 -6.18
N LYS A 16 -24.54 -22.51 -5.54
CA LYS A 16 -25.11 -22.22 -4.21
C LYS A 16 -25.75 -20.82 -4.16
N PRO A 17 -26.99 -20.67 -4.67
CA PRO A 17 -27.63 -19.35 -4.78
C PRO A 17 -27.90 -18.69 -3.42
N ARG A 18 -28.04 -19.47 -2.34
CA ARG A 18 -28.35 -18.95 -0.99
C ARG A 18 -27.13 -18.59 -0.14
N ASP A 19 -25.92 -18.76 -0.67
CA ASP A 19 -24.70 -18.55 0.12
C ASP A 19 -24.23 -17.09 0.17
N GLY A 20 -24.86 -16.18 -0.58
CA GLY A 20 -24.56 -14.75 -0.51
C GLY A 20 -23.14 -14.42 -0.98
N TRP A 21 -22.73 -14.99 -2.10
CA TRP A 21 -21.42 -14.70 -2.70
C TRP A 21 -21.38 -13.28 -3.26
N ALA A 22 -20.29 -12.58 -3.01
CA ALA A 22 -19.99 -11.26 -3.58
C ALA A 22 -18.48 -11.11 -3.82
N VAL A 23 -18.10 -10.15 -4.68
CA VAL A 23 -16.70 -9.77 -4.89
C VAL A 23 -16.53 -8.33 -4.48
N ASP A 24 -15.64 -8.08 -3.53
CA ASP A 24 -15.28 -6.74 -3.08
C ASP A 24 -14.02 -6.24 -3.78
N ARG A 25 -14.02 -4.96 -4.18
CA ARG A 25 -12.91 -4.31 -4.86
C ARG A 25 -12.27 -3.33 -3.90
N THR A 26 -11.12 -3.73 -3.37
CA THR A 26 -10.30 -2.90 -2.49
C THR A 26 -9.19 -2.20 -3.26
N PHE A 27 -8.53 -1.21 -2.64
CA PHE A 27 -7.45 -0.44 -3.26
C PHE A 27 -6.26 -1.32 -3.71
N GLY A 28 -6.09 -2.49 -3.07
CA GLY A 28 -5.01 -3.44 -3.35
C GLY A 28 -5.40 -4.66 -4.19
N GLY A 29 -6.66 -4.81 -4.61
CA GLY A 29 -7.09 -5.99 -5.36
C GLY A 29 -8.57 -6.35 -5.19
N MET A 30 -8.88 -7.61 -5.41
CA MET A 30 -10.22 -8.19 -5.26
C MET A 30 -10.24 -9.22 -4.13
N ARG A 31 -11.35 -9.27 -3.40
CA ARG A 31 -11.61 -10.25 -2.33
C ARG A 31 -12.92 -10.96 -2.61
N LEU A 32 -12.93 -12.28 -2.43
CA LEU A 32 -14.15 -13.06 -2.46
C LEU A 32 -14.82 -12.98 -1.09
N LEU A 33 -16.08 -12.57 -1.05
CA LEU A 33 -16.89 -12.53 0.16
C LEU A 33 -17.96 -13.62 0.12
N ARG A 34 -18.25 -14.21 1.28
CA ARG A 34 -19.40 -15.08 1.50
C ARG A 34 -20.21 -14.48 2.65
N ARG A 35 -21.44 -14.07 2.38
CA ARG A 35 -22.31 -13.34 3.34
C ARG A 35 -21.61 -12.11 3.94
N ASN A 36 -20.96 -11.32 3.09
CA ASN A 36 -20.17 -10.13 3.47
C ASN A 36 -18.95 -10.39 4.36
N VAL A 37 -18.54 -11.64 4.57
CA VAL A 37 -17.31 -11.99 5.28
C VAL A 37 -16.25 -12.43 4.26
N PRO A 38 -15.02 -11.88 4.30
CA PRO A 38 -13.96 -12.32 3.40
C PRO A 38 -13.64 -13.79 3.61
N VAL A 39 -13.53 -14.54 2.51
CA VAL A 39 -13.15 -15.95 2.53
C VAL A 39 -11.69 -16.11 2.97
N VAL A 40 -10.85 -15.17 2.58
CA VAL A 40 -9.43 -15.06 2.96
C VAL A 40 -9.10 -13.59 3.18
N ASP A 41 -8.25 -13.28 4.16
CA ASP A 41 -7.85 -11.90 4.48
C ASP A 41 -6.99 -11.24 3.40
N ALA A 42 -6.34 -12.03 2.55
CA ALA A 42 -5.51 -11.54 1.46
C ALA A 42 -6.36 -10.96 0.31
N ALA A 43 -5.86 -9.89 -0.31
CA ALA A 43 -6.40 -9.39 -1.58
C ALA A 43 -5.69 -10.07 -2.76
N PHE A 44 -6.44 -10.35 -3.82
CA PHE A 44 -5.94 -11.00 -5.04
C PHE A 44 -5.92 -10.02 -6.22
N LEU A 45 -5.08 -10.28 -7.22
CA LEU A 45 -5.06 -9.48 -8.46
C LEU A 45 -6.38 -9.61 -9.23
N ASP A 46 -6.95 -10.82 -9.24
CA ASP A 46 -8.22 -11.16 -9.88
C ASP A 46 -8.84 -12.41 -9.24
N ILE A 47 -10.13 -12.63 -9.48
CA ILE A 47 -10.81 -13.87 -9.15
C ILE A 47 -11.18 -14.55 -10.47
N HIS A 48 -10.82 -15.82 -10.62
CA HIS A 48 -10.98 -16.56 -11.86
C HIS A 48 -11.62 -17.92 -11.63
N LEU A 49 -12.43 -18.35 -12.59
CA LEU A 49 -12.96 -19.70 -12.67
C LEU A 49 -12.07 -20.51 -13.61
N ASP A 50 -11.35 -21.49 -13.10
CA ASP A 50 -10.61 -22.42 -13.95
C ASP A 50 -11.59 -23.32 -14.71
N PRO A 51 -11.67 -23.24 -16.06
CA PRO A 51 -12.65 -23.99 -16.83
C PRO A 51 -12.44 -25.50 -16.79
N LEU A 52 -11.21 -25.96 -16.54
CA LEU A 52 -10.84 -27.38 -16.52
C LEU A 52 -11.26 -28.05 -15.21
N THR A 53 -10.85 -27.47 -14.08
CA THR A 53 -11.14 -28.04 -12.75
C THR A 53 -12.48 -27.58 -12.17
N LYS A 54 -13.11 -26.55 -12.76
CA LYS A 54 -14.29 -25.86 -12.24
C LYS A 54 -14.07 -25.29 -10.84
N THR A 55 -12.84 -24.97 -10.47
CA THR A 55 -12.51 -24.35 -9.18
C THR A 55 -12.42 -22.83 -9.32
N VAL A 56 -12.81 -22.11 -8.25
CA VAL A 56 -12.65 -20.67 -8.18
C VAL A 56 -11.35 -20.36 -7.45
N VAL A 57 -10.49 -19.61 -8.11
CA VAL A 57 -9.13 -19.31 -7.67
C VAL A 57 -8.91 -17.80 -7.59
N GLY A 58 -8.13 -17.35 -6.61
CA GLY A 58 -7.64 -15.98 -6.49
C GLY A 58 -6.25 -15.88 -7.11
N ILE A 59 -6.07 -15.01 -8.10
CA ILE A 59 -4.80 -14.80 -8.80
C ILE A 59 -3.83 -14.05 -7.89
N VAL A 60 -2.70 -14.66 -7.55
CA VAL A 60 -1.71 -14.10 -6.62
C VAL A 60 -0.62 -13.35 -7.38
N ASN A 61 -0.02 -14.00 -8.38
CA ASN A 61 1.09 -13.43 -9.13
C ASN A 61 1.09 -13.93 -10.58
N LYS A 62 1.55 -13.07 -11.51
CA LYS A 62 1.80 -13.41 -12.90
C LYS A 62 3.31 -13.58 -13.10
N SER A 63 3.74 -14.82 -13.35
CA SER A 63 5.13 -15.14 -13.71
C SER A 63 5.24 -15.44 -15.21
N ILE A 64 6.46 -15.41 -15.73
CA ILE A 64 6.79 -15.88 -17.09
C ILE A 64 6.46 -17.38 -17.22
N SER A 65 6.62 -18.14 -16.13
CA SER A 65 6.36 -19.58 -16.06
C SER A 65 4.87 -19.95 -15.94
N GLY A 66 3.97 -18.96 -15.91
CA GLY A 66 2.53 -19.16 -15.71
C GLY A 66 1.95 -18.28 -14.60
N VAL A 67 0.65 -18.42 -14.37
CA VAL A 67 -0.08 -17.62 -13.40
C VAL A 67 -0.24 -18.44 -12.12
N GLN A 68 0.31 -17.96 -11.00
CA GLN A 68 0.10 -18.60 -9.71
C GLN A 68 -1.20 -18.10 -9.09
N ALA A 69 -2.05 -19.03 -8.68
CA ALA A 69 -3.34 -18.75 -8.06
C ALA A 69 -3.53 -19.59 -6.80
N GLN A 70 -4.31 -19.07 -5.86
CA GLN A 70 -4.73 -19.79 -4.66
C GLN A 70 -6.16 -20.32 -4.87
N VAL A 71 -6.40 -21.60 -4.60
CA VAL A 71 -7.75 -22.17 -4.66
C VAL A 71 -8.58 -21.63 -3.49
N LEU A 72 -9.72 -21.00 -3.80
CA LEU A 72 -10.64 -20.43 -2.80
C LEU A 72 -11.85 -21.35 -2.60
N VAL A 73 -12.40 -21.86 -3.70
CA VAL A 73 -13.60 -22.70 -3.71
C VAL A 73 -13.41 -23.86 -4.66
N ASP A 74 -13.76 -25.07 -4.20
CA ASP A 74 -13.74 -26.28 -5.03
C ASP A 74 -14.90 -26.31 -6.04
N ALA A 75 -14.89 -27.31 -6.93
CA ALA A 75 -15.93 -27.52 -7.94
C ALA A 75 -17.34 -27.77 -7.36
N LYS A 76 -17.45 -28.08 -6.07
CA LYS A 76 -18.71 -28.32 -5.34
C LYS A 76 -19.18 -27.08 -4.57
N GLY A 77 -18.51 -25.94 -4.73
CA GLY A 77 -18.83 -24.70 -4.02
C GLY A 77 -18.46 -24.75 -2.53
N ARG A 78 -17.51 -25.60 -2.11
CA ARG A 78 -16.99 -25.66 -0.74
C ARG A 78 -15.70 -24.87 -0.62
N LEU A 79 -15.54 -24.19 0.51
CA LEU A 79 -14.33 -23.43 0.82
C LEU A 79 -13.16 -24.38 1.05
N VAL A 80 -12.01 -24.05 0.47
CA VAL A 80 -10.75 -24.76 0.71
C VAL A 80 -10.04 -24.08 1.87
N ALA A 81 -9.96 -24.75 3.02
CA ALA A 81 -9.39 -24.16 4.24
C ALA A 81 -7.86 -23.98 4.17
N GLN A 82 -7.17 -24.84 3.41
CA GLN A 82 -5.71 -24.78 3.27
C GLN A 82 -5.31 -23.91 2.08
N LYS A 83 -4.18 -23.20 2.23
CA LYS A 83 -3.59 -22.37 1.16
C LYS A 83 -2.98 -23.27 0.07
N THR A 84 -3.81 -23.79 -0.81
CA THR A 84 -3.38 -24.59 -1.96
C THR A 84 -3.08 -23.67 -3.14
N LEU A 85 -1.82 -23.63 -3.57
CA LEU A 85 -1.38 -22.89 -4.75
C LEU A 85 -1.41 -23.79 -5.99
N VAL A 86 -1.93 -23.26 -7.09
CA VAL A 86 -2.04 -23.93 -8.39
C VAL A 86 -1.55 -23.00 -9.50
N THR A 87 -1.05 -23.59 -10.59
CA THR A 87 -0.69 -22.84 -11.80
C THR A 87 -1.85 -22.88 -12.78
N VAL A 88 -2.36 -21.71 -13.15
CA VAL A 88 -3.53 -21.56 -14.01
C VAL A 88 -3.10 -21.02 -15.36
N GLN A 89 -3.45 -21.71 -16.44
CA GLN A 89 -3.10 -21.30 -17.81
C GLN A 89 -4.24 -20.55 -18.52
N SER A 90 -5.48 -20.67 -18.04
CA SER A 90 -6.67 -20.09 -18.66
C SER A 90 -6.82 -18.58 -18.44
N TRP A 91 -6.11 -18.00 -17.47
CA TRP A 91 -6.23 -16.58 -17.15
C TRP A 91 -5.38 -15.72 -18.09
N GLN A 92 -6.03 -14.94 -18.95
CA GLN A 92 -5.38 -14.10 -19.97
C GLN A 92 -5.04 -12.68 -19.48
N GLY A 93 -5.18 -12.40 -18.19
CA GLY A 93 -4.98 -11.06 -17.65
C GLY A 93 -6.27 -10.25 -17.52
N ARG A 94 -6.11 -9.05 -16.95
CA ARG A 94 -7.23 -8.15 -16.67
C ARG A 94 -7.69 -7.46 -17.95
N LYS A 95 -8.73 -7.99 -18.60
CA LYS A 95 -9.54 -7.19 -19.53
C LYS A 95 -10.51 -6.37 -18.68
N THR A 96 -10.21 -5.08 -18.52
CA THR A 96 -11.14 -4.16 -17.87
C THR A 96 -12.33 -3.99 -18.79
N VAL A 97 -13.50 -4.48 -18.38
CA VAL A 97 -14.75 -4.16 -19.08
C VAL A 97 -14.90 -2.63 -19.00
N PRO A 98 -14.97 -1.91 -20.13
CA PRO A 98 -15.24 -0.48 -20.09
C PRO A 98 -16.54 -0.28 -19.32
N LEU A 99 -16.52 0.62 -18.34
CA LEU A 99 -17.68 0.95 -17.53
C LEU A 99 -18.73 1.57 -18.47
N SER A 100 -19.60 0.74 -19.06
CA SER A 100 -20.68 1.19 -19.91
C SER A 100 -21.63 2.00 -19.04
N SER A 101 -21.55 3.32 -19.17
CA SER A 101 -22.55 4.26 -18.67
C SER A 101 -23.91 3.82 -19.15
N SER A 102 -24.83 3.61 -18.21
CA SER A 102 -26.24 3.34 -18.44
C SER A 102 -26.82 4.33 -19.48
N HIS A 103 -27.12 3.83 -20.67
CA HIS A 103 -27.99 4.48 -21.64
C HIS A 103 -29.18 3.58 -21.93
N THR A 104 -30.33 4.24 -21.94
CA THR A 104 -31.69 3.75 -22.11
C THR A 104 -31.88 2.87 -23.34
N PRO A 105 -32.83 1.91 -23.31
CA PRO A 105 -33.05 0.99 -24.42
C PRO A 105 -33.78 1.72 -25.54
N ARG A 106 -33.15 1.83 -26.71
CA ARG A 106 -33.85 2.11 -27.96
C ARG A 106 -33.67 0.94 -28.91
N THR A 107 -34.80 0.30 -29.17
CA THR A 107 -35.10 -0.68 -30.20
C THR A 107 -34.49 -0.29 -31.56
N GLY A 108 -33.76 -1.23 -32.17
CA GLY A 108 -33.15 -1.05 -33.49
C GLY A 108 -32.71 -2.39 -34.11
N ARG A 109 -33.49 -2.83 -35.09
CA ARG A 109 -33.39 -4.03 -35.94
C ARG A 109 -32.01 -4.33 -36.57
N SER A 110 -31.81 -5.64 -36.80
CA SER A 110 -31.22 -6.32 -37.96
C SER A 110 -30.14 -5.61 -38.79
N ALA A 111 -28.96 -6.21 -38.86
CA ALA A 111 -28.35 -6.64 -40.11
C ALA A 111 -27.25 -7.68 -39.84
N THR A 112 -27.50 -8.90 -40.32
CA THR A 112 -26.52 -9.90 -40.71
C THR A 112 -25.54 -9.31 -41.72
N ASN A 113 -24.25 -9.33 -41.41
CA ASN A 113 -23.19 -9.22 -42.41
C ASN A 113 -22.14 -10.32 -42.16
N THR A 114 -22.39 -11.42 -42.86
CA THR A 114 -21.41 -12.41 -43.30
C THR A 114 -20.40 -11.73 -44.21
N ALA A 115 -19.13 -11.68 -43.82
CA ALA A 115 -18.02 -11.45 -44.74
C ALA A 115 -16.90 -12.40 -44.35
N ALA A 116 -16.78 -13.45 -45.18
CA ALA A 116 -15.61 -14.30 -45.25
C ALA A 116 -14.44 -13.43 -45.72
N ASP A 117 -13.35 -13.39 -44.95
CA ASP A 117 -12.12 -12.74 -45.39
C ASP A 117 -11.04 -13.81 -45.60
N ASN A 118 -10.58 -13.85 -46.84
CA ASN A 118 -9.69 -14.86 -47.39
C ASN A 118 -8.29 -14.67 -46.80
N ARG A 119 -7.83 -15.68 -46.06
CA ARG A 119 -6.39 -15.86 -45.79
C ARG A 119 -5.70 -16.23 -47.10
N SER A 120 -5.15 -15.23 -47.78
CA SER A 120 -4.04 -15.42 -48.70
C SER A 120 -2.77 -15.63 -47.87
N ASP A 121 -2.21 -16.83 -47.98
CA ASP A 121 -0.83 -17.15 -47.61
C ASP A 121 0.11 -16.30 -48.48
N GLU A 122 0.39 -15.08 -48.02
CA GLU A 122 1.44 -14.24 -48.58
C GLU A 122 2.78 -14.75 -48.04
N PHE A 123 3.42 -15.59 -48.84
CA PHE A 123 4.80 -16.03 -48.64
C PHE A 123 5.66 -14.78 -48.49
N ALA A 124 6.09 -14.48 -47.27
CA ALA A 124 6.95 -13.34 -46.96
C ALA A 124 8.25 -13.48 -47.76
N GLU A 125 8.30 -12.77 -48.88
CA GLU A 125 9.50 -12.61 -49.69
C GLU A 125 10.55 -11.98 -48.77
N ALA A 126 11.57 -12.77 -48.43
CA ALA A 126 12.66 -12.35 -47.56
C ALA A 126 13.37 -11.18 -48.24
N THR A 127 12.97 -9.97 -47.87
CA THR A 127 13.56 -8.73 -48.35
C THR A 127 14.99 -8.72 -47.83
N LEU A 128 15.92 -9.18 -48.65
CA LEU A 128 17.36 -9.15 -48.37
C LEU A 128 17.73 -7.68 -48.17
N LEU A 129 17.83 -7.28 -46.89
CA LEU A 129 18.20 -5.93 -46.50
C LEU A 129 19.46 -5.52 -47.24
N SER A 130 19.40 -4.34 -47.87
CA SER A 130 20.56 -3.72 -48.51
C SER A 130 21.74 -3.69 -47.52
N SER A 131 22.95 -3.90 -48.01
CA SER A 131 24.17 -3.88 -47.19
C SER A 131 24.31 -2.60 -46.36
N GLU A 132 23.81 -1.47 -46.86
CA GLU A 132 23.77 -0.19 -46.14
C GLU A 132 22.82 -0.22 -44.94
N GLN A 133 21.64 -0.83 -45.09
CA GLN A 133 20.66 -0.97 -44.00
C GLN A 133 21.20 -1.87 -42.89
N ASN A 134 21.92 -2.94 -43.25
CA ASN A 134 22.57 -3.82 -42.28
C ASN A 134 23.67 -3.09 -41.50
N GLN A 135 24.45 -2.22 -42.14
CA GLN A 135 25.48 -1.43 -41.46
C GLN A 135 24.86 -0.43 -40.47
N ALA A 136 23.75 0.23 -40.84
CA ALA A 136 23.02 1.11 -39.95
C ALA A 136 22.45 0.35 -38.75
N LEU A 137 21.84 -0.82 -38.98
CA LEU A 137 21.29 -1.68 -37.94
C LEU A 137 22.38 -2.11 -36.93
N LEU A 138 23.57 -2.49 -37.41
CA LEU A 138 24.69 -2.85 -36.54
C LEU A 138 25.19 -1.68 -35.70
N LYS A 139 25.23 -0.45 -36.25
CA LYS A 139 25.61 0.75 -35.50
C LYS A 139 24.61 1.08 -34.40
N TYR A 140 23.31 1.02 -34.69
CA TYR A 140 22.26 1.23 -33.69
C TYR A 140 22.21 0.11 -32.64
N GLY A 141 22.43 -1.14 -33.06
CA GLY A 141 22.55 -2.27 -32.15
C GLY A 141 23.72 -2.09 -31.18
N ALA A 142 24.91 -1.77 -31.69
CA ALA A 142 26.09 -1.55 -30.88
C ALA A 142 25.92 -0.37 -29.90
N SER A 143 25.33 0.75 -30.34
CA SER A 143 25.08 1.89 -29.46
C SER A 143 24.04 1.58 -28.38
N PHE A 144 22.98 0.84 -28.71
CA PHE A 144 21.98 0.38 -27.76
C PHE A 144 22.59 -0.54 -26.69
N PHE A 145 23.38 -1.54 -27.10
CA PHE A 145 24.09 -2.43 -26.16
C PHE A 145 25.09 -1.66 -25.30
N GLY A 146 25.84 -0.71 -25.88
CA GLY A 146 26.73 0.17 -25.13
C GLY A 146 26.00 1.00 -24.08
N GLY A 147 24.84 1.56 -24.44
CA GLY A 147 23.98 2.31 -23.52
C GLY A 147 23.44 1.45 -22.37
N LEU A 148 23.00 0.22 -22.66
CA LEU A 148 22.55 -0.73 -21.63
C LEU A 148 23.68 -1.12 -20.66
N LEU A 149 24.89 -1.33 -21.17
CA LEU A 149 26.05 -1.66 -20.35
C LEU A 149 26.42 -0.48 -19.44
N LEU A 150 26.43 0.75 -19.96
CA LEU A 150 26.64 1.95 -19.16
C LEU A 150 25.58 2.10 -18.06
N LEU A 151 24.29 1.94 -18.41
CA LEU A 151 23.20 2.02 -17.44
C LEU A 151 23.34 0.97 -16.34
N ARG A 152 23.71 -0.26 -16.69
CA ARG A 152 23.95 -1.34 -15.73
C ARG A 152 25.07 -0.97 -14.75
N VAL A 153 26.17 -0.40 -15.23
CA VAL A 153 27.28 0.07 -14.39
C VAL A 153 26.82 1.21 -13.46
N LEU A 154 26.03 2.16 -13.95
CA LEU A 154 25.47 3.25 -13.13
C LEU A 154 24.55 2.72 -12.02
N VAL A 155 23.65 1.79 -12.34
CA VAL A 155 22.77 1.18 -11.33
C VAL A 155 23.58 0.40 -10.30
N GLN A 156 24.59 -0.36 -10.73
CA GLN A 156 25.44 -1.13 -9.83
C GLN A 156 26.29 -0.23 -8.91
N THR A 157 26.80 0.89 -9.42
CA THR A 157 27.55 1.88 -8.62
C THR A 157 26.63 2.60 -7.63
N MET A 158 25.43 3.01 -8.03
CA MET A 158 24.43 3.57 -7.11
C MET A 158 24.07 2.59 -5.99
N TRP A 159 23.90 1.30 -6.32
CA TRP A 159 23.64 0.27 -5.33
C TRP A 159 24.82 0.09 -4.37
N GLY A 160 26.05 0.07 -4.88
CA GLY A 160 27.27 0.03 -4.06
C GLY A 160 27.40 1.23 -3.13
N LEU A 161 27.12 2.45 -3.62
CA LEU A 161 27.10 3.66 -2.80
C LEU A 161 26.00 3.60 -1.74
N SER A 162 24.84 3.04 -2.05
CA SER A 162 23.74 2.89 -1.08
C SER A 162 24.13 1.93 0.06
N ILE A 163 24.83 0.84 -0.25
CA ILE A 163 25.37 -0.09 0.76
C ILE A 163 26.34 0.62 1.71
N LEU A 164 27.12 1.59 1.22
CA LEU A 164 28.04 2.37 2.06
C LEU A 164 27.34 3.51 2.80
N ALA A 165 26.34 4.15 2.18
CA ALA A 165 25.61 5.27 2.76
C ALA A 165 24.76 4.85 3.97
N LEU A 166 24.16 3.66 3.95
CA LEU A 166 23.35 3.15 5.05
C LEU A 166 24.10 3.03 6.39
N PRO A 167 25.26 2.34 6.50
CA PRO A 167 26.00 2.25 7.76
C PRO A 167 26.55 3.61 8.18
N LEU A 168 26.98 4.47 7.26
CA LEU A 168 27.42 5.83 7.58
C LEU A 168 26.27 6.69 8.12
N GLY A 169 25.09 6.61 7.51
CA GLY A 169 23.87 7.27 7.98
C GLY A 169 23.45 6.76 9.35
N TYR A 170 23.51 5.45 9.58
CA TYR A 170 23.22 4.86 10.88
C TYR A 170 24.21 5.34 11.96
N LEU A 171 25.53 5.29 11.69
CA LEU A 171 26.55 5.81 12.60
C LEU A 171 26.33 7.29 12.92
N TYR A 172 25.98 8.10 11.91
CA TYR A 172 25.65 9.50 12.09
C TYR A 172 24.43 9.70 13.00
N LEU A 173 23.36 8.92 12.80
CA LEU A 173 22.17 8.98 13.65
C LEU A 173 22.46 8.57 15.09
N VAL A 174 23.29 7.53 15.29
CA VAL A 174 23.71 7.10 16.63
C VAL A 174 24.54 8.19 17.33
N GLN A 175 25.49 8.80 16.62
CA GLN A 175 26.32 9.87 17.18
C GLN A 175 25.54 11.15 17.48
N THR A 176 24.49 11.41 16.71
CA THR A 176 23.65 12.59 16.89
C THR A 176 22.38 12.28 17.68
N CYS A 177 22.21 11.09 18.25
CA CYS A 177 21.04 10.78 19.05
C CYS A 177 21.07 11.61 20.36
N PRO A 178 20.00 12.35 20.71
CA PRO A 178 19.98 13.11 21.94
C PRO A 178 20.01 12.16 23.16
N PRO A 179 20.78 12.47 24.22
CA PRO A 179 20.81 11.64 25.41
C PRO A 179 19.46 11.73 26.15
N GLU A 180 19.05 10.66 26.83
CA GLU A 180 17.78 10.60 27.59
C GLU A 180 17.65 11.74 28.61
N SER A 181 18.75 12.13 29.25
CA SER A 181 18.81 13.25 30.19
C SER A 181 18.54 14.63 29.57
N SER A 182 18.59 14.76 28.24
CA SER A 182 18.25 16.01 27.55
C SER A 182 16.74 16.23 27.42
N PHE A 183 15.93 15.19 27.65
CA PHE A 183 14.49 15.29 27.57
C PHE A 183 13.91 15.84 28.87
N ASP A 184 13.46 17.08 28.82
CA ASP A 184 12.70 17.71 29.91
C ASP A 184 11.20 17.60 29.58
N ALA A 185 10.56 16.56 30.12
CA ALA A 185 9.15 16.27 29.88
C ALA A 185 8.23 17.46 30.21
N LYS A 186 8.54 18.21 31.27
CA LYS A 186 7.75 19.39 31.69
C LYS A 186 7.87 20.50 30.65
N LYS A 187 9.09 20.77 30.19
CA LYS A 187 9.35 21.79 29.17
C LYS A 187 8.73 21.42 27.81
N GLU A 188 8.83 20.16 27.40
CA GLU A 188 8.25 19.70 26.13
C GLU A 188 6.72 19.66 26.17
N LEU A 189 6.12 19.16 27.26
CA LEU A 189 4.66 19.19 27.44
C LEU A 189 4.13 20.63 27.37
N LYS A 190 4.84 21.58 28.00
CA LYS A 190 4.52 23.01 27.91
C LYS A 190 4.59 23.55 26.48
N ARG A 191 5.53 23.09 25.65
CA ARG A 191 5.62 23.47 24.23
C ARG A 191 4.47 22.91 23.40
N VAL A 192 4.09 21.66 23.64
CA VAL A 192 2.95 21.02 23.00
C VAL A 192 1.65 21.76 23.34
N LEU A 193 1.40 22.02 24.63
CA LEU A 193 0.19 22.74 25.08
C LEU A 193 0.12 24.20 24.60
N ARG A 194 1.26 24.81 24.26
CA ARG A 194 1.31 26.13 23.60
C ARG A 194 0.97 26.09 22.11
N GLY A 195 0.81 24.90 21.52
CA GLY A 195 0.61 24.71 20.08
C GLY A 195 1.85 24.99 19.24
N HIS A 196 3.06 24.84 19.80
CA HIS A 196 4.30 25.15 19.06
C HIS A 196 4.52 24.25 17.85
N HIS A 197 4.04 23.00 17.92
CA HIS A 197 4.17 22.00 16.85
C HIS A 197 3.04 22.04 15.81
N LEU A 198 2.02 22.90 16.00
CA LEU A 198 0.91 23.01 15.05
C LEU A 198 1.33 23.82 13.81
N PRO A 199 0.92 23.43 12.59
CA PRO A 199 1.16 24.22 11.39
C PRO A 199 0.47 25.58 11.49
N GLU A 200 0.99 26.60 10.79
CA GLU A 200 0.43 27.96 10.84
C GLU A 200 -1.03 28.07 10.39
N THR A 201 -1.47 27.09 9.60
CA THR A 201 -2.83 26.98 9.08
C THR A 201 -3.82 26.34 10.05
N ASP A 202 -3.36 25.70 11.14
CA ASP A 202 -4.23 24.98 12.07
C ASP A 202 -5.20 25.95 12.79
N PRO A 203 -6.52 25.65 12.84
CA PRO A 203 -7.49 26.48 13.55
C PRO A 203 -7.20 26.60 15.05
N ASN A 204 -6.52 25.61 15.65
CA ASN A 204 -6.20 25.58 17.07
C ASN A 204 -4.90 26.32 17.43
N LYS A 205 -4.12 26.77 16.43
CA LYS A 205 -2.90 27.53 16.69
C LYS A 205 -3.28 28.97 17.11
N PRO A 206 -2.81 29.46 18.28
CA PRO A 206 -3.15 30.81 18.73
C PRO A 206 -2.61 31.86 17.76
N LYS A 207 -3.52 32.64 17.15
CA LYS A 207 -3.18 33.74 16.23
C LYS A 207 -3.26 35.08 16.96
N GLY A 208 -2.16 35.84 16.93
CA GLY A 208 -2.06 37.15 17.58
C GLY A 208 -1.51 37.14 19.01
N PHE A 209 -1.14 38.33 19.51
CA PHE A 209 -0.42 38.47 20.78
C PHE A 209 -1.25 38.06 22.01
N LEU A 210 -2.54 38.41 22.04
CA LEU A 210 -3.42 38.11 23.18
C LEU A 210 -3.71 36.62 23.31
N SER A 211 -4.06 35.95 22.21
CA SER A 211 -4.30 34.51 22.19
C SER A 211 -3.03 33.73 22.52
N ALA A 212 -1.86 34.17 22.02
CA ALA A 212 -0.58 33.58 22.38
C ALA A 212 -0.25 33.75 23.86
N THR A 213 -0.59 34.88 24.47
CA THR A 213 -0.39 35.13 25.91
C THR A 213 -1.31 34.26 26.76
N LEU A 214 -2.60 34.19 26.41
CA LEU A 214 -3.56 33.30 27.07
C LEU A 214 -3.16 31.83 26.94
N ALA A 215 -2.73 31.39 25.75
CA ALA A 215 -2.24 30.03 25.53
C ALA A 215 -1.00 29.73 26.38
N ARG A 216 -0.07 30.69 26.55
CA ARG A 216 1.10 30.51 27.43
C ARG A 216 0.72 30.36 28.89
N ILE A 217 -0.26 31.12 29.38
CA ILE A 217 -0.75 31.05 30.77
C ILE A 217 -1.46 29.71 30.97
N ASN A 218 -2.43 29.38 30.10
CA ASN A 218 -3.19 28.14 30.18
C ASN A 218 -2.26 26.92 30.11
N ALA A 219 -1.32 26.90 29.15
CA ALA A 219 -0.33 25.84 29.06
C ALA A 219 0.54 25.74 30.33
N SER A 220 0.88 26.86 30.98
CA SER A 220 1.64 26.81 32.23
C SER A 220 0.82 26.20 33.36
N VAL A 221 -0.43 26.63 33.55
CA VAL A 221 -1.32 26.09 34.58
C VAL A 221 -1.61 24.61 34.34
N ALA A 222 -1.96 24.24 33.11
CA ALA A 222 -2.23 22.85 32.73
C ALA A 222 -1.00 21.96 32.91
N THR A 223 0.20 22.46 32.55
CA THR A 223 1.46 21.72 32.78
C THR A 223 1.71 21.54 34.27
N GLU A 224 1.60 22.59 35.09
CA GLU A 224 1.81 22.46 36.54
C GLU A 224 0.83 21.47 37.16
N LEU A 225 -0.45 21.54 36.80
CA LEU A 225 -1.49 20.64 37.30
C LEU A 225 -1.22 19.19 36.86
N ALA A 226 -0.88 18.97 35.59
CA ALA A 226 -0.45 17.68 35.08
C ALA A 226 0.78 17.14 35.82
N THR A 227 1.78 17.97 36.07
CA THR A 227 3.01 17.54 36.75
C THR A 227 2.81 17.31 38.25
N THR A 228 1.89 18.04 38.88
CA THR A 228 1.59 17.92 40.32
C THR A 228 0.85 16.62 40.63
N LEU A 229 -0.05 16.20 39.73
CA LEU A 229 -0.79 14.95 39.86
C LEU A 229 0.03 13.70 39.46
N GLY A 230 1.28 13.91 39.05
CA GLY A 230 2.19 12.87 38.57
C GLY A 230 2.04 12.62 37.08
N TYR A 231 3.19 12.41 36.44
CA TYR A 231 3.29 11.97 35.06
C TYR A 231 4.32 10.85 34.98
N GLU A 232 4.12 9.92 34.05
CA GLU A 232 5.02 8.80 33.84
C GLU A 232 5.75 9.04 32.51
N VAL A 233 7.08 8.98 32.54
CA VAL A 233 7.93 9.11 31.34
C VAL A 233 8.51 7.74 31.03
N THR A 234 8.23 7.22 29.85
CA THR A 234 8.86 6.00 29.33
C THR A 234 9.74 6.37 28.14
N MET A 235 11.00 5.96 28.16
CA MET A 235 11.91 6.13 27.03
C MET A 235 12.29 4.78 26.46
N VAL A 236 12.23 4.64 25.14
CA VAL A 236 12.53 3.42 24.41
C VAL A 236 13.60 3.74 23.37
N PRO A 237 14.87 3.32 23.58
CA PRO A 237 15.91 3.51 22.59
C PRO A 237 15.68 2.59 21.39
N LEU A 238 15.68 3.15 20.18
CA LEU A 238 15.58 2.44 18.91
C LEU A 238 16.98 2.21 18.35
N ALA A 239 17.60 1.12 18.79
CA ALA A 239 18.94 0.71 18.37
C ALA A 239 20.00 1.83 18.48
N GLY A 240 19.84 2.75 19.44
CA GLY A 240 20.73 3.89 19.67
C GLY A 240 20.67 5.01 18.63
N ALA A 241 19.94 4.85 17.52
CA ALA A 241 19.85 5.87 16.46
C ALA A 241 18.74 6.89 16.73
N ALA A 242 17.72 6.51 17.49
CA ALA A 242 16.65 7.38 17.93
C ALA A 242 16.16 6.94 19.32
N VAL A 243 15.49 7.83 20.05
CA VAL A 243 14.81 7.51 21.31
C VAL A 243 13.36 7.92 21.19
N VAL A 244 12.44 7.00 21.44
CA VAL A 244 11.01 7.34 21.56
C VAL A 244 10.74 7.64 23.01
N SER A 245 10.16 8.80 23.30
CA SER A 245 9.71 9.16 24.65
C SER A 245 8.18 9.24 24.66
N SER A 246 7.54 8.56 25.60
CA SER A 246 6.13 8.73 25.91
C SER A 246 5.96 9.38 27.28
N VAL A 247 5.10 10.39 27.35
CA VAL A 247 4.72 11.06 28.61
C VAL A 247 3.24 10.82 28.82
N ARG A 248 2.92 10.01 29.82
CA ARG A 248 1.56 9.74 30.26
C ARG A 248 1.14 10.76 31.29
N VAL A 249 0.00 11.40 31.05
CA VAL A 249 -0.60 12.40 31.94
C VAL A 249 -1.98 11.88 32.39
N PRO A 250 -2.06 11.11 33.49
CA PRO A 250 -3.30 10.48 33.94
C PRO A 250 -4.42 11.49 34.20
N SER A 251 -4.08 12.67 34.73
CA SER A 251 -5.06 13.72 35.04
C SER A 251 -5.77 14.30 33.81
N ALA A 252 -5.17 14.17 32.63
CA ALA A 252 -5.73 14.64 31.37
C ALA A 252 -6.23 13.48 30.48
N ALA A 253 -6.10 12.23 30.94
CA ALA A 253 -6.34 11.03 30.13
C ALA A 253 -5.64 11.08 28.77
N LEU A 254 -4.38 11.52 28.72
CA LEU A 254 -3.61 11.66 27.47
C LEU A 254 -2.20 11.06 27.61
N ASP A 255 -1.77 10.36 26.56
CA ASP A 255 -0.39 9.95 26.30
C ASP A 255 0.19 10.83 25.18
N PHE A 256 1.36 11.45 25.42
CA PHE A 256 2.07 12.26 24.43
C PHE A 256 3.33 11.53 23.97
N TYR A 257 3.67 11.63 22.68
CA TYR A 257 4.78 10.90 22.07
C TYR A 257 5.77 11.85 21.39
N TRP A 258 7.06 11.63 21.65
CA TRP A 258 8.18 12.32 21.02
C TRP A 258 9.20 11.34 20.44
N VAL A 259 9.91 11.79 19.41
CA VAL A 259 11.08 11.11 18.86
C VAL A 259 12.28 12.03 19.00
N GLY A 260 13.31 11.55 19.69
CA GLY A 260 14.62 12.15 19.78
C GLY A 260 15.50 11.64 18.64
N VAL A 261 15.91 12.53 17.75
CA VAL A 261 16.83 12.24 16.64
C VAL A 261 17.61 13.51 16.31
N HIS A 262 18.87 13.38 15.88
CA HIS A 262 19.68 14.52 15.44
C HIS A 262 19.79 15.66 16.48
N GLY A 263 20.00 15.30 17.74
CA GLY A 263 20.22 16.20 18.87
C GLY A 263 18.97 16.97 19.30
N SER A 264 17.81 16.65 18.73
CA SER A 264 16.56 17.37 18.92
C SER A 264 15.41 16.41 19.24
N TRP A 265 14.43 16.92 20.00
CA TRP A 265 13.19 16.20 20.31
C TRP A 265 12.04 16.74 19.47
N TYR A 266 11.35 15.84 18.79
CA TYR A 266 10.23 16.16 17.92
C TYR A 266 8.96 15.52 18.46
N TYR A 267 7.94 16.35 18.70
CA TYR A 267 6.61 15.87 19.03
C TYR A 267 5.98 15.18 17.81
N VAL A 268 5.40 13.99 18.01
CA VAL A 268 4.79 13.20 16.93
C VAL A 268 3.27 13.27 17.01
N TYR A 269 2.69 12.84 18.12
CA TYR A 269 1.24 12.83 18.34
C TYR A 269 0.87 12.66 19.82
N SER A 270 -0.43 12.79 20.11
CA SER A 270 -1.04 12.48 21.40
C SER A 270 -2.17 11.48 21.20
N MET A 271 -2.39 10.62 22.18
CA MET A 271 -3.47 9.63 22.19
C MET A 271 -4.27 9.75 23.49
N GLU A 272 -5.59 9.65 23.40
CA GLU A 272 -6.46 9.53 24.58
C GLU A 272 -6.20 8.19 25.26
N LEU A 273 -6.05 8.19 26.58
CA LEU A 273 -5.99 6.95 27.35
C LEU A 273 -7.32 6.23 27.15
N ALA A 274 -7.26 5.00 26.63
CA ALA A 274 -8.43 4.15 26.65
C ALA A 274 -8.84 3.93 28.11
N ASP A 275 -10.04 4.37 28.48
CA ASP A 275 -10.64 4.12 29.80
C ASP A 275 -10.51 2.63 30.13
N ALA A 276 -9.54 2.29 30.97
CA ALA A 276 -9.35 0.92 31.46
C ALA A 276 -10.60 0.42 32.23
N THR A 277 -11.48 1.35 32.61
CA THR A 277 -12.75 1.17 33.33
C THR A 277 -13.91 0.59 32.51
N LYS A 278 -13.73 0.26 31.22
CA LYS A 278 -14.79 -0.40 30.39
C LYS A 278 -14.58 -1.90 30.14
N ARG A 279 -13.67 -2.57 30.85
CA ARG A 279 -13.37 -4.01 30.68
C ARG A 279 -13.74 -4.90 31.86
N ASP A 280 -14.66 -4.46 32.72
CA ASP A 280 -15.29 -5.30 33.75
C ASP A 280 -16.75 -5.61 33.38
#